data_AF-A0AAV0H329-F1
#
_entry.id   AF-A0AAV0H329-F1
#
_cell.length_a   1.000
_cell.length_b   1.000
_cell.length_c   1.000
_cell.angle_alpha   90.00
_cell.angle_beta   90.00
_cell.angle_gamma   90.00
#
_symmetry.space_group_name_H-M   'P 1'
#
loop_
_entity.id
_entity.type
_entity.pdbx_description
1 polymer ?
#
loop_
_entity_poly.entity_id
_entity_poly.type
_entity_poly.pdbx_seq_one_letter_code
_entity_poly.pdbx_strand_id
1 'polypeptide(L)'
;MFVCFSMAGSQPPMSSNPVFPLVPAAIPATCRESGSLLTTEFSNTNLFVSYDDSRRIQRIKKMFDEAQLSVSAYDTAWMAMVPTPTSSMEDSPFFPQCARWILDNQLSDGSWGLPLPRRDPSLIKDALSSTLACILALQRWGLGEQQVTKGIRFLDFNSASLKDQKQHVPIGFDIIFPGMIDYAKDLGLNLPFKSTDVDAMLAKRNVELTSSGFGRNAEGRRAYLAYVSEGIQHSQDWDMVMKYQRQNGSLFNSPSTTAVAFSHLQDPDCLRYLYAVLDKFENAAPAIYPLDIRSRLSVIDTLDSLGVARHFTNEIKMLLDKTYQCWLQGDEDIFLDTTTCAMAFRLLRVYGYDVSSGNAAQIHENDRLSPFSEDCFFNSLEGYLKDKTAVLELHKASQIIYREEPILEEISSWTMKFLKQEFCNGSIYVDQPGESISTKLS
;
A
#
# COMPACT_ATOMS: atom_id res chain seq x y z
N MET A 1 -7.56 1.57 -1.82
CA MET A 1 -7.36 1.98 -0.43
C MET A 1 -5.94 2.47 -0.30
N PHE A 2 -5.75 3.77 -0.04
CA PHE A 2 -4.42 4.35 0.07
C PHE A 2 -3.94 4.25 1.51
N VAL A 3 -2.75 3.69 1.70
CA VAL A 3 -2.04 3.79 2.98
C VAL A 3 -1.25 5.09 2.94
N CYS A 4 -1.84 6.20 3.43
CA CYS A 4 -1.09 7.44 3.66
C CYS A 4 -0.30 7.34 4.97
N PHE A 5 1.03 7.40 4.90
CA PHE A 5 1.87 7.68 6.07
C PHE A 5 1.84 9.18 6.37
N SER A 6 1.46 9.57 7.59
CA SER A 6 1.50 10.97 8.03
C SER A 6 2.67 11.19 8.98
N MET A 7 3.58 12.09 8.59
CA MET A 7 4.57 12.70 9.47
C MET A 7 3.95 13.96 10.11
N ALA A 8 3.77 13.96 11.42
CA ALA A 8 3.26 15.13 12.16
C ALA A 8 4.42 16.05 12.59
N GLY A 9 4.42 17.29 12.10
CA GLY A 9 5.33 18.34 12.55
C GLY A 9 4.65 19.71 12.48
N SER A 10 4.46 20.35 13.64
CA SER A 10 3.87 21.67 13.81
C SER A 10 4.82 22.78 13.31
N GLN A 11 4.34 23.70 12.46
CA GLN A 11 5.10 24.88 12.02
C GLN A 11 5.04 26.04 13.04
N PRO A 12 6.16 26.77 13.23
CA PRO A 12 6.13 28.21 13.53
C PRO A 12 6.98 29.03 12.51
N PRO A 13 6.93 30.38 12.55
CA PRO A 13 6.84 31.22 11.35
C PRO A 13 8.18 31.67 10.73
N MET A 14 8.05 32.22 9.51
CA MET A 14 9.10 32.76 8.63
C MET A 14 10.07 33.74 9.31
N SER A 15 11.38 33.59 9.02
CA SER A 15 12.31 34.73 8.95
C SER A 15 13.52 34.45 8.04
N SER A 16 13.65 35.28 7.00
CA SER A 16 14.85 35.78 6.30
C SER A 16 16.03 34.85 5.96
N ASN A 17 16.31 34.79 4.64
CA ASN A 17 17.49 34.25 3.95
C ASN A 17 18.85 34.57 4.59
N PRO A 18 19.83 33.67 4.39
CA PRO A 18 21.01 34.10 3.64
C PRO A 18 21.51 33.12 2.56
N VAL A 19 22.08 33.75 1.55
CA VAL A 19 22.84 33.32 0.36
C VAL A 19 23.67 32.02 0.50
N PHE A 20 23.47 31.08 -0.44
CA PHE A 20 24.35 29.92 -0.69
C PHE A 20 25.46 30.27 -1.70
N PRO A 21 26.71 29.80 -1.53
CA PRO A 21 27.69 29.74 -2.60
C PRO A 21 27.55 28.45 -3.43
N LEU A 22 27.85 28.60 -4.72
CA LEU A 22 27.77 27.63 -5.80
C LEU A 22 28.62 26.36 -5.59
N VAL A 23 28.05 25.22 -5.99
CA VAL A 23 28.74 23.93 -6.20
C VAL A 23 29.44 23.93 -7.56
N PRO A 24 30.72 23.52 -7.69
CA PRO A 24 31.29 23.16 -8.98
C PRO A 24 31.07 21.67 -9.29
N ALA A 25 30.84 21.41 -10.58
CA ALA A 25 30.57 20.14 -11.22
C ALA A 25 31.77 19.15 -11.23
N ALA A 26 31.44 17.92 -11.58
CA ALA A 26 32.26 16.70 -11.65
C ALA A 26 33.61 16.81 -12.41
N ILE A 27 34.55 15.94 -12.02
CA ILE A 27 35.72 15.55 -12.83
C ILE A 27 35.88 14.00 -12.77
N PRO A 28 36.09 13.32 -13.91
CA PRO A 28 36.23 11.87 -14.02
C PRO A 28 37.64 11.33 -13.72
N ALA A 29 37.73 10.01 -13.53
CA ALA A 29 38.93 9.25 -13.16
C ALA A 29 40.03 9.17 -14.24
N THR A 30 41.31 9.18 -13.84
CA THR A 30 42.40 8.36 -14.41
C THR A 30 43.73 8.45 -13.62
N CYS A 31 44.38 7.29 -13.47
CA CYS A 31 45.83 6.99 -13.38
C CYS A 31 46.69 7.26 -12.11
N ARG A 32 47.01 6.14 -11.44
CA ARG A 32 48.28 5.60 -10.86
C ARG A 32 49.43 6.50 -10.33
N GLU A 33 49.82 6.13 -9.11
CA GLU A 33 51.18 5.97 -8.51
C GLU A 33 52.05 7.20 -8.15
N SER A 34 52.19 7.45 -6.83
CA SER A 34 53.42 7.26 -6.02
C SER A 34 53.42 8.19 -4.80
N GLY A 35 53.92 7.69 -3.67
CA GLY A 35 53.55 8.16 -2.34
C GLY A 35 54.18 9.45 -1.83
N SER A 36 53.52 10.02 -0.81
CA SER A 36 54.19 10.57 0.36
C SER A 36 53.22 10.58 1.53
N LEU A 37 53.73 10.19 2.68
CA LEU A 37 53.04 10.05 3.96
C LEU A 37 52.71 11.45 4.50
N LEU A 38 51.44 11.85 4.45
CA LEU A 38 50.93 12.96 5.25
C LEU A 38 49.68 12.47 5.96
N THR A 39 49.86 12.10 7.22
CA THR A 39 48.80 11.94 8.20
C THR A 39 48.12 13.29 8.41
N THR A 40 47.06 13.57 7.65
CA THR A 40 46.10 14.61 7.99
C THR A 40 44.98 13.98 8.79
N GLU A 41 44.97 14.27 10.09
CA GLU A 41 43.85 14.02 10.98
C GLU A 41 42.57 14.58 10.35
N PHE A 42 41.64 13.70 9.98
CA PHE A 42 40.26 14.09 9.72
C PHE A 42 39.68 14.57 11.04
N SER A 43 39.75 15.88 11.27
CA SER A 43 39.05 16.55 12.35
C SER A 43 37.56 16.22 12.24
N ASN A 44 37.05 15.51 13.23
CA ASN A 44 35.62 15.30 13.46
C ASN A 44 34.90 16.65 13.38
N THR A 45 34.22 16.92 12.27
CA THR A 45 33.18 17.94 12.20
C THR A 45 31.98 17.43 12.96
N ASN A 46 32.04 17.54 14.29
CA ASN A 46 30.85 17.62 15.12
C ASN A 46 30.08 18.86 14.68
N LEU A 47 29.19 18.73 13.69
CA LEU A 47 28.15 19.71 13.46
C LEU A 47 27.41 19.85 14.79
N PHE A 48 27.43 21.05 15.37
CA PHE A 48 26.62 21.39 16.53
C PHE A 48 25.15 21.15 16.18
N VAL A 49 24.61 20.02 16.61
CA VAL A 49 23.19 19.71 16.49
C VAL A 49 22.47 20.65 17.46
N SER A 50 21.61 21.51 16.94
CA SER A 50 20.79 22.39 17.79
C SER A 50 19.95 21.57 18.76
N TYR A 51 19.57 22.14 19.90
CA TYR A 51 18.63 21.50 20.82
C TYR A 51 17.30 21.11 20.13
N ASP A 52 16.88 21.89 19.13
CA ASP A 52 15.67 21.56 18.35
C ASP A 52 15.90 20.37 17.41
N ASP A 53 17.07 20.28 16.79
CA ASP A 53 17.46 19.16 15.93
C ASP A 53 17.60 17.87 16.74
N SER A 54 18.12 17.95 17.97
CA SER A 54 18.24 16.81 18.89
C SER A 54 16.87 16.22 19.25
N ARG A 55 15.86 17.09 19.48
CA ARG A 55 14.49 16.64 19.74
C ARG A 55 13.84 16.00 18.50
N ARG A 56 14.10 16.54 17.30
CA ARG A 56 13.59 15.95 16.04
C ARG A 56 14.23 14.58 15.77
N ILE A 57 15.55 14.47 15.96
CA ILE A 57 16.27 13.19 15.84
C ILE A 57 15.69 12.16 16.82
N GLN A 58 15.48 12.52 18.08
CA GLN A 58 14.92 11.58 19.06
C GLN A 58 13.49 11.14 18.71
N ARG A 59 12.67 12.03 18.14
CA ARG A 59 11.33 11.67 17.64
C ARG A 59 11.41 10.68 16.48
N ILE A 60 12.28 10.94 15.50
CA ILE A 60 12.46 10.05 14.34
C ILE A 60 13.00 8.69 14.80
N LYS A 61 13.95 8.64 15.76
CA LYS A 61 14.43 7.38 16.35
C LYS A 61 13.29 6.54 16.91
N LYS A 62 12.34 7.16 17.63
CA LYS A 62 11.15 6.45 18.14
C LYS A 62 10.25 5.90 17.02
N MET A 63 10.23 6.53 15.84
CA MET A 63 9.45 6.06 14.70
C MET A 63 9.99 4.76 14.09
N PHE A 64 11.27 4.42 14.30
CA PHE A 64 11.80 3.11 13.89
C PHE A 64 11.18 1.94 14.69
N ASP A 65 10.78 2.19 15.93
CA ASP A 65 10.20 1.18 16.83
C ASP A 65 8.68 1.05 16.66
N GLU A 66 7.99 2.13 16.27
CA GLU A 66 6.53 2.21 16.19
C GLU A 66 6.04 2.42 14.75
N ALA A 67 5.92 1.35 13.96
CA ALA A 67 5.18 1.41 12.71
C ALA A 67 3.67 1.55 13.02
N GLN A 68 3.18 2.79 13.09
CA GLN A 68 1.77 3.07 13.31
C GLN A 68 1.03 3.04 11.97
N LEU A 69 0.36 1.92 11.69
CA LEU A 69 -0.56 1.81 10.57
C LEU A 69 -1.90 2.44 10.95
N SER A 70 -2.46 3.23 10.04
CA SER A 70 -3.81 3.78 10.21
C SER A 70 -4.84 2.67 10.04
N VAL A 71 -5.87 2.71 10.88
CA VAL A 71 -7.06 1.86 10.71
C VAL A 71 -7.86 2.27 9.48
N SER A 72 -8.51 1.29 8.86
CA SER A 72 -9.38 1.42 7.71
C SER A 72 -10.82 1.16 8.12
N ALA A 73 -11.69 2.14 7.92
CA ALA A 73 -13.11 1.97 8.18
C ALA A 73 -13.75 0.95 7.24
N TYR A 74 -13.28 0.87 6.00
CA TYR A 74 -13.75 -0.10 5.02
C TYR A 74 -13.47 -1.54 5.47
N ASP A 75 -12.24 -1.88 5.84
CA ASP A 75 -11.89 -3.24 6.28
C ASP A 75 -12.54 -3.60 7.60
N THR A 76 -12.59 -2.63 8.53
CA THR A 76 -13.27 -2.82 9.81
C THR A 76 -14.76 -3.13 9.58
N ALA A 77 -15.40 -2.52 8.58
CA ALA A 77 -16.78 -2.84 8.20
C ALA A 77 -16.93 -4.25 7.63
N TRP A 78 -16.01 -4.70 6.77
CA TRP A 78 -16.03 -6.09 6.28
C TRP A 78 -15.84 -7.12 7.38
N MET A 79 -14.93 -6.86 8.34
CA MET A 79 -14.80 -7.70 9.52
C MET A 79 -16.07 -7.68 10.39
N ALA A 80 -16.68 -6.51 10.58
CA ALA A 80 -17.92 -6.39 11.34
C ALA A 80 -19.10 -7.15 10.71
N MET A 81 -19.09 -7.38 9.39
CA MET A 81 -20.15 -8.11 8.68
C MET A 81 -20.07 -9.63 8.79
N VAL A 82 -18.98 -10.19 9.33
CA VAL A 82 -18.81 -11.63 9.48
C VAL A 82 -19.85 -12.17 10.47
N PRO A 83 -20.71 -13.12 10.07
CA PRO A 83 -21.70 -13.71 10.96
C PRO A 83 -21.11 -14.78 11.88
N THR A 84 -21.72 -14.94 13.04
CA THR A 84 -21.42 -16.07 13.92
C THR A 84 -21.85 -17.38 13.24
N PRO A 85 -21.04 -18.46 13.28
CA PRO A 85 -21.40 -19.74 12.68
C PRO A 85 -22.79 -20.22 13.13
N THR A 86 -23.56 -20.73 12.18
CA THR A 86 -25.01 -21.05 12.23
C THR A 86 -25.44 -22.02 13.35
N SER A 87 -24.50 -22.56 14.12
CA SER A 87 -24.78 -23.30 15.36
C SER A 87 -25.24 -22.41 16.52
N SER A 88 -25.11 -21.08 16.42
CA SER A 88 -25.65 -20.13 17.40
C SER A 88 -27.12 -19.80 17.09
N MET A 89 -27.94 -19.72 18.13
CA MET A 89 -29.39 -19.38 18.05
C MET A 89 -29.66 -17.91 17.68
N GLU A 90 -28.63 -17.06 17.60
CA GLU A 90 -28.74 -15.62 17.42
C GLU A 90 -27.85 -15.16 16.26
N ASP A 91 -28.42 -14.35 15.36
CA ASP A 91 -27.71 -13.74 14.23
C ASP A 91 -26.94 -12.51 14.77
N SER A 92 -25.64 -12.69 15.01
CA SER A 92 -24.78 -11.68 15.64
C SER A 92 -23.43 -11.57 14.93
N PRO A 93 -22.78 -10.38 14.98
CA PRO A 93 -21.44 -10.20 14.46
C PRO A 93 -20.44 -11.09 15.19
N PHE A 94 -19.63 -11.82 14.45
CA PHE A 94 -18.54 -12.63 15.00
C PHE A 94 -17.45 -11.76 15.65
N PHE A 95 -17.24 -10.55 15.12
CA PHE A 95 -16.33 -9.54 15.65
C PHE A 95 -17.11 -8.31 16.16
N PRO A 96 -17.81 -8.38 17.31
CA PRO A 96 -18.64 -7.30 17.81
C PRO A 96 -17.86 -6.01 18.12
N GLN A 97 -16.56 -6.11 18.43
CA GLN A 97 -15.68 -4.97 18.63
C GLN A 97 -15.54 -4.09 17.37
N CYS A 98 -15.56 -4.68 16.18
CA CYS A 98 -15.52 -3.94 14.92
C CYS A 98 -16.82 -3.17 14.68
N ALA A 99 -17.97 -3.80 14.96
CA ALA A 99 -19.27 -3.13 14.88
C ALA A 99 -19.36 -1.94 15.85
N ARG A 100 -18.85 -2.10 17.09
CA ARG A 100 -18.75 -0.99 18.06
C ARG A 100 -17.82 0.12 17.56
N TRP A 101 -16.66 -0.23 17.01
CA TRP A 101 -15.76 0.79 16.45
C TRP A 101 -16.45 1.62 15.37
N ILE A 102 -17.23 1.00 14.48
CA ILE A 102 -17.99 1.73 13.43
C ILE A 102 -18.98 2.73 14.05
N LEU A 103 -19.73 2.31 15.08
CA LEU A 103 -20.68 3.19 15.77
C LEU A 103 -20.01 4.43 16.39
N ASP A 104 -18.80 4.24 16.93
CA ASP A 104 -18.08 5.26 17.70
C ASP A 104 -17.22 6.19 16.82
N ASN A 105 -16.99 5.85 15.54
CA ASN A 105 -16.03 6.55 14.67
C ASN A 105 -16.64 7.20 13.41
N GLN A 106 -17.95 7.46 13.39
CA GLN A 106 -18.55 8.26 12.32
C GLN A 106 -18.07 9.72 12.38
N LEU A 107 -17.68 10.29 11.24
CA LEU A 107 -17.27 11.69 11.15
C LEU A 107 -18.47 12.65 11.20
N SER A 108 -18.20 13.92 11.48
CA SER A 108 -19.23 14.95 11.62
C SER A 108 -20.04 15.21 10.34
N ASP A 109 -19.48 14.91 9.16
CA ASP A 109 -20.15 15.02 7.86
C ASP A 109 -21.00 13.78 7.52
N GLY A 110 -21.03 12.77 8.39
CA GLY A 110 -21.74 11.50 8.21
C GLY A 110 -20.93 10.40 7.52
N SER A 111 -19.70 10.70 7.07
CA SER A 111 -18.84 9.70 6.42
C SER A 111 -18.01 8.87 7.40
N TRP A 112 -17.43 7.80 6.88
CA TRP A 112 -16.28 7.11 7.49
C TRP A 112 -15.08 7.16 6.54
N GLY A 113 -13.87 7.16 7.10
CA GLY A 113 -12.61 7.25 6.36
C GLY A 113 -11.71 8.35 6.95
N LEU A 114 -10.84 8.92 6.11
CA LEU A 114 -9.93 9.99 6.56
C LEU A 114 -10.71 11.23 7.00
N PRO A 115 -10.45 11.80 8.20
CA PRO A 115 -11.12 13.00 8.67
C PRO A 115 -10.61 14.26 7.94
N LEU A 116 -11.44 15.28 7.81
CA LEU A 116 -10.98 16.60 7.36
C LEU A 116 -10.05 17.24 8.42
N PRO A 117 -8.99 17.98 8.01
CA PRO A 117 -8.62 18.33 6.63
C PRO A 117 -7.68 17.31 5.95
N ARG A 118 -7.48 16.11 6.53
CA ARG A 118 -6.55 15.10 5.98
C ARG A 118 -7.06 14.42 4.70
N ARG A 119 -8.35 14.53 4.41
CA ARG A 119 -8.95 14.00 3.18
C ARG A 119 -8.69 14.94 2.01
N ASP A 120 -7.92 14.46 1.04
CA ASP A 120 -7.76 15.16 -0.23
C ASP A 120 -9.10 15.18 -1.01
N PRO A 121 -9.50 16.32 -1.64
CA PRO A 121 -10.74 16.42 -2.42
C PRO A 121 -10.88 15.43 -3.58
N SER A 122 -9.78 14.81 -4.04
CA SER A 122 -9.78 13.76 -5.07
C SER A 122 -10.09 12.36 -4.53
N LEU A 123 -10.21 12.18 -3.21
CA LEU A 123 -10.43 10.89 -2.54
C LEU A 123 -11.89 10.66 -2.11
N ILE A 124 -12.87 11.31 -2.74
CA ILE A 124 -14.28 11.15 -2.37
C ILE A 124 -14.76 9.72 -2.63
N LYS A 125 -14.27 9.03 -3.67
CA LYS A 125 -14.62 7.61 -3.93
C LYS A 125 -14.17 6.67 -2.79
N ASP A 126 -13.06 6.98 -2.12
CA ASP A 126 -12.60 6.23 -0.95
C ASP A 126 -13.54 6.43 0.25
N ALA A 127 -13.93 7.69 0.51
CA ALA A 127 -14.91 8.02 1.55
C ALA A 127 -16.30 7.42 1.26
N LEU A 128 -16.76 7.43 0.00
CA LEU A 128 -18.00 6.79 -0.43
C LEU A 128 -17.95 5.27 -0.17
N SER A 129 -16.84 4.62 -0.51
CA SER A 129 -16.67 3.17 -0.32
C SER A 129 -16.66 2.80 1.16
N SER A 130 -15.86 3.51 1.97
CA SER A 130 -15.80 3.32 3.42
C SER A 130 -17.15 3.55 4.09
N THR A 131 -17.86 4.62 3.70
CA THR A 131 -19.17 4.97 4.25
C THR A 131 -20.22 3.94 3.89
N LEU A 132 -20.26 3.49 2.63
CA LEU A 132 -21.21 2.45 2.21
C LEU A 132 -20.95 1.13 2.93
N ALA A 133 -19.69 0.69 3.04
CA ALA A 133 -19.34 -0.51 3.80
C ALA A 133 -19.79 -0.42 5.27
N CYS A 134 -19.55 0.71 5.93
CA CYS A 134 -19.97 0.93 7.32
C CYS A 134 -21.50 0.92 7.47
N ILE A 135 -22.24 1.53 6.55
CA ILE A 135 -23.71 1.49 6.53
C ILE A 135 -24.20 0.05 6.40
N LEU A 136 -23.61 -0.74 5.50
CA LEU A 136 -23.97 -2.14 5.29
C LEU A 136 -23.73 -2.99 6.54
N ALA A 137 -22.59 -2.77 7.22
CA ALA A 137 -22.29 -3.44 8.48
C ALA A 137 -23.31 -3.11 9.57
N LEU A 138 -23.68 -1.84 9.72
CA LEU A 138 -24.69 -1.41 10.69
C LEU A 138 -26.08 -1.95 10.34
N GLN A 139 -26.47 -1.88 9.07
CA GLN A 139 -27.76 -2.33 8.56
C GLN A 139 -27.94 -3.84 8.75
N ARG A 140 -26.91 -4.65 8.47
CA ARG A 140 -26.94 -6.10 8.63
C ARG A 140 -27.35 -6.51 10.05
N TRP A 141 -26.89 -5.78 11.05
CA TRP A 141 -27.12 -6.10 12.47
C TRP A 141 -28.22 -5.26 13.13
N GLY A 142 -28.93 -4.41 12.37
CA GLY A 142 -29.95 -3.52 12.92
C GLY A 142 -29.39 -2.50 13.94
N LEU A 143 -28.14 -2.07 13.77
CA LEU A 143 -27.44 -1.16 14.68
C LEU A 143 -27.40 0.27 14.12
N GLY A 144 -27.32 1.27 15.00
CA GLY A 144 -26.90 2.62 14.63
C GLY A 144 -27.79 3.34 13.60
N GLU A 145 -29.12 3.32 13.76
CA GLU A 145 -30.07 3.95 12.81
C GLU A 145 -29.74 5.43 12.49
N GLN A 146 -29.28 6.19 13.50
CA GLN A 146 -28.86 7.57 13.31
C GLN A 146 -27.59 7.68 12.45
N GLN A 147 -26.61 6.81 12.69
CA GLN A 147 -25.38 6.72 11.92
C GLN A 147 -25.67 6.33 10.47
N VAL A 148 -26.52 5.34 10.25
CA VAL A 148 -27.00 4.92 8.92
C VAL A 148 -27.65 6.10 8.19
N THR A 149 -28.58 6.81 8.84
CA THR A 149 -29.26 7.97 8.24
C THR A 149 -28.29 9.07 7.84
N LYS A 150 -27.30 9.39 8.69
CA LYS A 150 -26.27 10.39 8.39
C LYS A 150 -25.36 9.93 7.23
N GLY A 151 -24.98 8.66 7.21
CA GLY A 151 -24.18 8.08 6.13
C GLY A 151 -24.90 8.14 4.78
N ILE A 152 -26.19 7.82 4.74
CA ILE A 152 -27.02 7.92 3.52
C ILE A 152 -27.05 9.37 3.01
N ARG A 153 -27.20 10.36 3.90
CA ARG A 153 -27.14 11.77 3.50
C ARG A 153 -25.79 12.16 2.90
N PHE A 154 -24.69 11.62 3.45
CA PHE A 154 -23.35 11.82 2.88
C PHE A 154 -23.24 11.19 1.47
N LEU A 155 -23.76 9.98 1.27
CA LEU A 155 -23.77 9.32 -0.04
C LEU A 155 -24.55 10.11 -1.07
N ASP A 156 -25.74 10.63 -0.71
CA ASP A 156 -26.59 11.45 -1.57
C ASP A 156 -25.84 12.73 -2.01
N PHE A 157 -25.31 13.46 -1.03
CA PHE A 157 -24.59 14.71 -1.26
C PHE A 157 -23.37 14.55 -2.18
N ASN A 158 -22.67 13.42 -2.09
CA ASN A 158 -21.45 13.14 -2.85
C ASN A 158 -21.66 12.23 -4.07
N SER A 159 -22.91 11.90 -4.42
CA SER A 159 -23.23 10.96 -5.50
C SER A 159 -22.66 11.37 -6.87
N ALA A 160 -22.51 12.68 -7.12
CA ALA A 160 -21.91 13.21 -8.34
C ALA A 160 -20.45 12.75 -8.55
N SER A 161 -19.70 12.53 -7.45
CA SER A 161 -18.30 12.11 -7.49
C SER A 161 -18.10 10.68 -8.03
N LEU A 162 -19.16 9.87 -8.10
CA LEU A 162 -19.11 8.53 -8.70
C LEU A 162 -18.69 8.58 -10.18
N LYS A 163 -19.11 9.62 -10.90
CA LYS A 163 -18.83 9.81 -12.33
C LYS A 163 -17.63 10.71 -12.60
N ASP A 164 -17.13 11.39 -11.59
CA ASP A 164 -16.02 12.32 -11.76
C ASP A 164 -14.73 11.53 -12.06
N GLN A 165 -14.17 11.78 -13.25
CA GLN A 165 -12.93 11.16 -13.72
C GLN A 165 -11.69 11.76 -13.04
N LYS A 166 -11.82 12.92 -12.39
CA LYS A 166 -10.75 13.54 -11.62
C LYS A 166 -10.57 12.90 -10.25
N GLN A 167 -11.59 12.18 -9.77
CA GLN A 167 -11.50 11.45 -8.51
C GLN A 167 -10.61 10.23 -8.68
N HIS A 168 -9.69 10.05 -7.73
CA HIS A 168 -8.93 8.82 -7.66
C HIS A 168 -9.87 7.64 -7.46
N VAL A 169 -9.62 6.55 -8.18
CA VAL A 169 -10.42 5.33 -8.12
C VAL A 169 -9.72 4.33 -7.21
N PRO A 170 -10.31 3.96 -6.04
CA PRO A 170 -9.77 2.88 -5.22
C PRO A 170 -9.61 1.58 -6.03
N ILE A 171 -8.59 0.79 -5.73
CA ILE A 171 -8.41 -0.54 -6.33
C ILE A 171 -9.70 -1.35 -6.18
N GLY A 172 -10.17 -1.94 -7.27
CA GLY A 172 -11.38 -2.76 -7.28
C GLY A 172 -12.69 -2.00 -7.23
N PHE A 173 -12.69 -0.66 -7.23
CA PHE A 173 -13.92 0.15 -7.08
C PHE A 173 -15.02 -0.24 -8.07
N ASP A 174 -14.67 -0.49 -9.33
CA ASP A 174 -15.61 -0.84 -10.40
C ASP A 174 -16.28 -2.22 -10.22
N ILE A 175 -15.76 -3.07 -9.33
CA ILE A 175 -16.34 -4.37 -8.97
C ILE A 175 -16.99 -4.30 -7.58
N ILE A 176 -16.26 -3.75 -6.61
CA ILE A 176 -16.63 -3.72 -5.20
C ILE A 176 -17.79 -2.78 -4.94
N PHE A 177 -17.72 -1.53 -5.41
CA PHE A 177 -18.73 -0.54 -5.10
C PHE A 177 -20.12 -0.92 -5.65
N PRO A 178 -20.24 -1.42 -6.90
CA PRO A 178 -21.53 -1.92 -7.40
C PRO A 178 -21.97 -3.20 -6.68
N GLY A 179 -21.04 -4.08 -6.28
CA GLY A 179 -21.34 -5.24 -5.44
C GLY A 179 -21.95 -4.84 -4.09
N MET A 180 -21.42 -3.80 -3.44
CA MET A 180 -22.00 -3.24 -2.21
C MET A 180 -23.40 -2.65 -2.43
N ILE A 181 -23.68 -2.07 -3.61
CA ILE A 181 -25.01 -1.58 -3.95
C ILE A 181 -26.01 -2.73 -4.10
N ASP A 182 -25.62 -3.85 -4.74
CA ASP A 182 -26.48 -5.03 -4.84
C ASP A 182 -26.74 -5.62 -3.45
N TYR A 183 -25.71 -5.71 -2.62
CA TYR A 183 -25.87 -6.17 -1.23
C TYR A 183 -26.78 -5.27 -0.39
N ALA A 184 -26.76 -3.96 -0.61
CA ALA A 184 -27.70 -3.05 0.03
C ALA A 184 -29.16 -3.38 -0.33
N LYS A 185 -29.43 -3.75 -1.60
CA LYS A 185 -30.76 -4.16 -2.03
C LYS A 185 -31.19 -5.45 -1.35
N ASP A 186 -30.28 -6.41 -1.20
CA ASP A 186 -30.55 -7.68 -0.50
C ASP A 186 -30.89 -7.46 0.98
N LEU A 187 -30.31 -6.43 1.61
CA LEU A 187 -30.64 -5.98 2.96
C LEU A 187 -31.89 -5.08 3.04
N GLY A 188 -32.60 -4.86 1.93
CA GLY A 188 -33.78 -4.00 1.86
C GLY A 188 -33.47 -2.50 2.04
N LEU A 189 -32.21 -2.08 1.85
CA LEU A 189 -31.76 -0.70 2.00
C LEU A 189 -31.83 0.06 0.69
N ASN A 190 -32.63 1.13 0.66
CA ASN A 190 -32.72 2.03 -0.49
C ASN A 190 -31.59 3.07 -0.46
N LEU A 191 -30.66 2.98 -1.41
CA LEU A 191 -29.57 3.93 -1.56
C LEU A 191 -29.98 5.14 -2.44
N PRO A 192 -29.46 6.34 -2.17
CA PRO A 192 -29.85 7.58 -2.86
C PRO A 192 -29.11 7.76 -4.21
N PHE A 193 -28.95 6.68 -4.97
CA PHE A 193 -28.28 6.71 -6.27
C PHE A 193 -29.31 6.69 -7.40
N LYS A 194 -29.03 7.42 -8.48
CA LYS A 194 -29.88 7.39 -9.68
C LYS A 194 -29.78 6.00 -10.32
N SER A 195 -30.93 5.43 -10.71
CA SER A 195 -30.96 4.11 -11.37
C SER A 195 -30.01 4.05 -12.56
N THR A 196 -30.00 5.08 -13.41
CA THR A 196 -29.09 5.17 -14.58
C THR A 196 -27.61 5.03 -14.23
N ASP A 197 -27.23 5.49 -13.04
CA ASP A 197 -25.83 5.53 -12.59
C ASP A 197 -25.46 4.16 -12.03
N VAL A 198 -26.37 3.55 -11.27
CA VAL A 198 -26.27 2.17 -10.80
C VAL A 198 -26.21 1.19 -11.96
N ASP A 199 -27.09 1.34 -12.95
CA ASP A 199 -27.15 0.47 -14.12
C ASP A 199 -25.86 0.54 -14.95
N ALA A 200 -25.29 1.74 -15.13
CA ALA A 200 -24.01 1.93 -15.81
C ALA A 200 -22.85 1.28 -15.05
N MET A 201 -22.83 1.41 -13.72
CA MET A 201 -21.83 0.78 -12.86
C MET A 201 -21.92 -0.76 -12.90
N LEU A 202 -23.12 -1.32 -12.83
CA LEU A 202 -23.35 -2.76 -12.91
C LEU A 202 -22.99 -3.31 -14.31
N ALA A 203 -23.31 -2.58 -15.37
CA ALA A 203 -22.90 -2.95 -16.72
C ALA A 203 -21.37 -2.99 -16.85
N LYS A 204 -20.66 -2.00 -16.29
CA LYS A 204 -19.19 -1.97 -16.27
C LYS A 204 -18.61 -3.15 -15.48
N ARG A 205 -19.14 -3.43 -14.28
CA ARG A 205 -18.77 -4.61 -13.47
C ARG A 205 -18.95 -5.90 -14.25
N ASN A 206 -20.08 -6.09 -14.91
CA ASN A 206 -20.36 -7.31 -15.68
C ASN A 206 -19.37 -7.49 -16.83
N VAL A 207 -19.01 -6.42 -17.55
CA VAL A 207 -17.98 -6.47 -18.59
C VAL A 207 -16.64 -6.89 -17.98
N GLU A 208 -16.24 -6.33 -16.84
CA GLU A 208 -14.96 -6.65 -16.18
C GLU A 208 -14.90 -8.11 -15.70
N LEU A 209 -16.00 -8.62 -15.14
CA LEU A 209 -16.11 -10.00 -14.67
C LEU A 209 -16.17 -11.03 -15.82
N THR A 210 -16.84 -10.69 -16.93
CA THR A 210 -17.04 -11.60 -18.08
C THR A 210 -15.97 -11.50 -19.16
N SER A 211 -15.13 -10.46 -19.13
CA SER A 211 -14.01 -10.30 -20.05
C SER A 211 -13.10 -11.53 -19.98
N SER A 212 -13.22 -12.40 -20.98
CA SER A 212 -12.53 -13.68 -21.04
C SER A 212 -11.03 -13.47 -21.14
N GLY A 213 -10.32 -13.78 -20.05
CA GLY A 213 -8.89 -13.57 -19.86
C GLY A 213 -7.99 -14.56 -20.60
N PHE A 214 -8.17 -14.74 -21.90
CA PHE A 214 -7.25 -15.53 -22.74
C PHE A 214 -5.99 -14.74 -23.17
N GLY A 215 -5.60 -13.71 -22.41
CA GLY A 215 -4.44 -12.86 -22.70
C GLY A 215 -3.19 -13.23 -21.91
N ARG A 216 -2.06 -12.56 -22.21
CA ARG A 216 -0.73 -12.73 -21.55
C ARG A 216 -0.73 -12.53 -20.03
N ASN A 217 -1.80 -11.97 -19.44
CA ASN A 217 -1.91 -11.58 -18.03
C ASN A 217 -3.04 -12.36 -17.30
N ALA A 218 -3.33 -13.58 -17.74
CA ALA A 218 -4.44 -14.38 -17.19
C ALA A 218 -4.30 -14.62 -15.69
N GLU A 219 -3.07 -14.86 -15.21
CA GLU A 219 -2.80 -15.06 -13.78
C GLU A 219 -2.99 -13.77 -12.97
N GLY A 220 -2.48 -12.64 -13.47
CA GLY A 220 -2.67 -11.35 -12.81
C GLY A 220 -4.14 -10.97 -12.70
N ARG A 221 -4.96 -11.34 -13.69
CA ARG A 221 -6.42 -11.18 -13.62
C ARG A 221 -7.04 -12.06 -12.54
N ARG A 222 -6.62 -13.32 -12.41
CA ARG A 222 -7.12 -14.22 -11.35
C ARG A 222 -6.76 -13.66 -9.97
N ALA A 223 -5.53 -13.21 -9.78
CA ALA A 223 -5.09 -12.56 -8.55
C ALA A 223 -5.92 -11.31 -8.24
N TYR A 224 -6.19 -10.46 -9.24
CA TYR A 224 -7.06 -9.29 -9.07
C TYR A 224 -8.49 -9.66 -8.67
N LEU A 225 -9.11 -10.63 -9.34
CA LEU A 225 -10.45 -11.09 -8.98
C LEU A 225 -10.50 -11.73 -7.59
N ALA A 226 -9.43 -12.40 -7.17
CA ALA A 226 -9.30 -12.91 -5.80
C ALA A 226 -9.13 -11.78 -4.79
N TYR A 227 -8.36 -10.74 -5.12
CA TYR A 227 -8.16 -9.57 -4.26
C TYR A 227 -9.47 -8.79 -4.00
N VAL A 228 -10.35 -8.71 -5.00
CA VAL A 228 -11.63 -7.97 -4.90
C VAL A 228 -12.84 -8.86 -4.58
N SER A 229 -12.60 -10.04 -3.97
CA SER A 229 -13.62 -11.07 -3.72
C SER A 229 -14.85 -10.53 -2.97
N GLU A 230 -14.68 -9.55 -2.08
CA GLU A 230 -15.76 -8.95 -1.33
C GLU A 230 -16.81 -8.24 -2.22
N GLY A 231 -16.40 -7.82 -3.42
CA GLY A 231 -17.26 -7.23 -4.44
C GLY A 231 -17.97 -8.23 -5.35
N ILE A 232 -17.59 -9.51 -5.31
CA ILE A 232 -18.10 -10.55 -6.22
C ILE A 232 -19.13 -11.45 -5.51
N GLN A 233 -18.94 -11.70 -4.21
CA GLN A 233 -19.89 -12.41 -3.34
C GLN A 233 -20.24 -13.81 -3.88
N HIS A 234 -21.52 -14.09 -4.17
CA HIS A 234 -22.05 -15.43 -4.40
C HIS A 234 -21.54 -16.14 -5.67
N SER A 235 -21.01 -15.40 -6.65
CA SER A 235 -20.47 -15.97 -7.89
C SER A 235 -18.96 -16.24 -7.85
N GLN A 236 -18.33 -16.07 -6.68
CA GLN A 236 -16.88 -16.21 -6.56
C GLN A 236 -16.42 -17.66 -6.54
N ASP A 237 -15.36 -17.95 -7.30
CA ASP A 237 -14.66 -19.23 -7.29
C ASP A 237 -13.69 -19.27 -6.09
N TRP A 238 -14.17 -19.76 -4.95
CA TRP A 238 -13.39 -19.83 -3.72
C TRP A 238 -12.19 -20.78 -3.81
N ASP A 239 -12.27 -21.85 -4.61
CA ASP A 239 -11.14 -22.75 -4.84
C ASP A 239 -10.00 -22.04 -5.58
N MET A 240 -10.34 -21.11 -6.47
CA MET A 240 -9.37 -20.21 -7.12
C MET A 240 -8.81 -19.18 -6.13
N VAL A 241 -9.66 -18.54 -5.33
CA VAL A 241 -9.25 -17.53 -4.34
C VAL A 241 -8.26 -18.08 -3.33
N MET A 242 -8.52 -19.28 -2.80
CA MET A 242 -7.68 -19.87 -1.74
C MET A 242 -6.27 -20.26 -2.20
N LYS A 243 -5.98 -20.22 -3.51
CA LYS A 243 -4.60 -20.37 -4.04
C LYS A 243 -3.69 -19.20 -3.68
N TYR A 244 -4.27 -18.06 -3.30
CA TYR A 244 -3.54 -16.85 -2.89
C TYR A 244 -3.45 -16.68 -1.37
N GLN A 245 -3.85 -17.69 -0.59
CA GLN A 245 -3.69 -17.65 0.86
C GLN A 245 -2.20 -17.69 1.23
N ARG A 246 -1.79 -16.74 2.05
CA ARG A 246 -0.44 -16.60 2.59
C ARG A 246 -0.23 -17.49 3.81
N GLN A 247 1.02 -17.75 4.20
CA GLN A 247 1.34 -18.54 5.39
C GLN A 247 0.76 -17.92 6.68
N ASN A 248 0.66 -16.59 6.73
CA ASN A 248 0.00 -15.91 7.84
C ASN A 248 -1.52 -16.14 7.93
N GLY A 249 -2.13 -16.76 6.91
CA GLY A 249 -3.56 -17.10 6.80
C GLY A 249 -4.40 -16.08 6.03
N SER A 250 -3.82 -14.93 5.69
CA SER A 250 -4.50 -13.89 4.92
C SER A 250 -4.62 -14.21 3.45
N LEU A 251 -5.59 -13.57 2.80
CA LEU A 251 -5.57 -13.33 1.36
C LEU A 251 -4.95 -11.96 1.10
N PHE A 252 -3.80 -11.91 0.44
CA PHE A 252 -3.09 -10.67 0.07
C PHE A 252 -2.80 -9.69 1.22
N ASN A 253 -2.66 -10.16 2.47
CA ASN A 253 -2.56 -9.29 3.65
C ASN A 253 -3.79 -8.34 3.81
N SER A 254 -4.92 -8.62 3.16
CA SER A 254 -6.14 -7.81 3.16
C SER A 254 -7.16 -8.32 4.19
N PRO A 255 -7.48 -7.55 5.25
CA PRO A 255 -8.52 -7.96 6.19
C PRO A 255 -9.91 -8.07 5.57
N SER A 256 -10.32 -7.18 4.66
CA SER A 256 -11.63 -7.28 4.00
C SER A 256 -11.80 -8.58 3.22
N THR A 257 -10.84 -8.88 2.34
CA THR A 257 -10.86 -10.07 1.49
C THR A 257 -10.84 -11.35 2.33
N THR A 258 -10.01 -11.37 3.38
CA THR A 258 -9.90 -12.52 4.29
C THR A 258 -11.17 -12.71 5.14
N ALA A 259 -11.80 -11.61 5.58
CA ALA A 259 -13.06 -11.66 6.34
C ALA A 259 -14.19 -12.28 5.51
N VAL A 260 -14.30 -11.91 4.23
CA VAL A 260 -15.31 -12.50 3.34
C VAL A 260 -15.02 -13.98 3.08
N ALA A 261 -13.75 -14.36 2.82
CA ALA A 261 -13.39 -15.77 2.66
C ALA A 261 -13.75 -16.60 3.91
N PHE A 262 -13.45 -16.11 5.11
CA PHE A 262 -13.84 -16.76 6.37
C PHE A 262 -15.36 -16.87 6.50
N SER A 263 -16.11 -15.81 6.17
CA SER A 263 -17.58 -15.83 6.21
C SER A 263 -18.20 -16.93 5.32
N HIS A 264 -17.52 -17.31 4.23
CA HIS A 264 -18.01 -18.34 3.31
C HIS A 264 -17.49 -19.74 3.62
N LEU A 265 -16.21 -19.86 3.99
CA LEU A 265 -15.50 -21.14 4.09
C LEU A 265 -15.29 -21.61 5.52
N GLN A 266 -15.35 -20.71 6.49
CA GLN A 266 -14.94 -20.94 7.89
C GLN A 266 -13.52 -21.52 8.01
N ASP A 267 -12.63 -21.08 7.12
CA ASP A 267 -11.23 -21.50 7.10
C ASP A 267 -10.49 -21.06 8.39
N PRO A 268 -9.82 -21.98 9.12
CA PRO A 268 -9.20 -21.66 10.40
C PRO A 268 -7.98 -20.75 10.26
N ASP A 269 -7.29 -20.76 9.14
CA ASP A 269 -6.13 -19.89 8.91
C ASP A 269 -6.56 -18.44 8.60
N CYS A 270 -7.64 -18.25 7.85
CA CYS A 270 -8.30 -16.95 7.72
C CYS A 270 -8.67 -16.38 9.09
N LEU A 271 -9.28 -17.20 9.94
CA LEU A 271 -9.68 -16.79 11.30
C LEU A 271 -8.46 -16.41 12.16
N ARG A 272 -7.39 -17.21 12.10
CA ARG A 272 -6.13 -16.94 12.80
C ARG A 272 -5.55 -15.59 12.39
N TYR A 273 -5.55 -15.27 11.09
CA TYR A 273 -5.12 -13.98 10.60
C TYR A 273 -5.96 -12.82 11.13
N LEU A 274 -7.30 -12.93 11.08
CA LEU A 274 -8.21 -11.88 11.55
C LEU A 274 -8.05 -11.61 13.05
N TYR A 275 -7.80 -12.65 13.86
CA TYR A 275 -7.44 -12.45 15.27
C TYR A 275 -6.10 -11.77 15.44
N ALA A 276 -5.07 -12.13 14.65
CA ALA A 276 -3.77 -11.46 14.72
C ALA A 276 -3.87 -9.95 14.39
N VAL A 277 -4.76 -9.57 13.46
CA VAL A 277 -5.09 -8.16 13.20
C VAL A 277 -5.70 -7.51 14.45
N LEU A 278 -6.71 -8.14 15.06
CA LEU A 278 -7.38 -7.57 16.23
C LEU A 278 -6.52 -7.57 17.50
N ASP A 279 -5.60 -8.50 17.66
CA ASP A 279 -4.63 -8.47 18.75
C ASP A 279 -3.70 -7.25 18.63
N LYS A 280 -3.45 -6.78 17.40
CA LYS A 280 -2.59 -5.62 17.14
C LYS A 280 -3.33 -4.28 17.16
N PHE A 281 -4.57 -4.25 16.66
CA PHE A 281 -5.36 -3.03 16.44
C PHE A 281 -6.61 -2.93 17.32
N GLU A 282 -6.77 -3.89 18.24
CA GLU A 282 -7.82 -4.01 19.25
C GLU A 282 -9.23 -4.20 18.68
N ASN A 283 -9.80 -3.14 18.10
CA ASN A 283 -11.21 -3.07 17.71
C ASN A 283 -11.44 -2.69 16.24
N ALA A 284 -10.37 -2.48 15.48
CA ALA A 284 -10.42 -2.11 14.07
C ALA A 284 -9.35 -2.85 13.28
N ALA A 285 -9.42 -2.74 11.96
CA ALA A 285 -8.44 -3.32 11.04
C ALA A 285 -7.80 -2.24 10.17
N PRO A 286 -6.52 -2.38 9.79
CA PRO A 286 -5.92 -1.55 8.75
C PRO A 286 -6.36 -2.03 7.36
N ALA A 287 -5.91 -1.31 6.32
CA ALA A 287 -6.09 -1.73 4.93
C ALA A 287 -5.30 -3.01 4.57
N ILE A 288 -4.10 -3.13 5.15
CA ILE A 288 -3.13 -4.18 4.84
C ILE A 288 -2.37 -4.51 6.14
N TYR A 289 -2.20 -5.79 6.46
CA TYR A 289 -1.38 -6.26 7.57
C TYR A 289 -0.78 -7.65 7.30
N PRO A 290 0.50 -7.91 7.65
CA PRO A 290 1.51 -6.97 8.11
C PRO A 290 1.97 -6.00 7.01
N LEU A 291 2.63 -4.91 7.43
CA LEU A 291 3.24 -3.92 6.54
C LEU A 291 4.56 -3.36 7.11
N ASP A 292 5.08 -3.97 8.18
CA ASP A 292 6.15 -3.39 8.97
C ASP A 292 7.47 -3.36 8.21
N ILE A 293 7.83 -4.40 7.45
CA ILE A 293 9.05 -4.44 6.63
C ILE A 293 9.03 -3.30 5.61
N ARG A 294 7.96 -3.20 4.81
CA ARG A 294 7.82 -2.12 3.81
C ARG A 294 7.91 -0.75 4.44
N SER A 295 7.14 -0.50 5.51
CA SER A 295 7.10 0.79 6.20
C SER A 295 8.49 1.20 6.70
N ARG A 296 9.21 0.24 7.27
CA ARG A 296 10.57 0.41 7.80
C ARG A 296 11.58 0.74 6.70
N LEU A 297 11.51 0.03 5.57
CA LEU A 297 12.36 0.31 4.41
C LEU A 297 12.06 1.70 3.82
N SER A 298 10.80 2.13 3.78
CA SER A 298 10.42 3.48 3.36
C SER A 298 10.98 4.57 4.27
N VAL A 299 11.08 4.33 5.58
CA VAL A 299 11.74 5.27 6.51
C VAL A 299 13.22 5.41 6.16
N ILE A 300 13.94 4.31 5.94
CA ILE A 300 15.35 4.35 5.54
C ILE A 300 15.51 5.11 4.22
N ASP A 301 14.73 4.74 3.20
CA ASP A 301 14.79 5.36 1.88
C ASP A 301 14.51 6.87 1.91
N THR A 302 13.57 7.29 2.76
CA THR A 302 13.25 8.71 2.97
C THR A 302 14.41 9.45 3.65
N LEU A 303 15.01 8.86 4.67
CA LEU A 303 16.14 9.48 5.38
C LEU A 303 17.39 9.60 4.50
N ASP A 304 17.64 8.61 3.63
CA ASP A 304 18.69 8.65 2.62
C ASP A 304 18.40 9.74 1.58
N SER A 305 17.18 9.77 1.03
CA SER A 305 16.76 10.76 0.03
C SER A 305 16.84 12.20 0.56
N LEU A 306 16.59 12.41 1.85
CA LEU A 306 16.72 13.70 2.53
C LEU A 306 18.16 14.05 2.94
N GLY A 307 19.11 13.12 2.80
CA GLY A 307 20.52 13.33 3.18
C GLY A 307 20.76 13.39 4.68
N VAL A 308 19.86 12.84 5.50
CA VAL A 308 19.92 12.88 6.98
C VAL A 308 20.17 11.51 7.63
N ALA A 309 20.28 10.44 6.83
CA ALA A 309 20.50 9.06 7.31
C ALA A 309 21.70 8.90 8.26
N ARG A 310 22.76 9.72 8.10
CA ARG A 310 23.94 9.72 8.98
C ARG A 310 23.64 9.91 10.47
N HIS A 311 22.48 10.48 10.82
CA HIS A 311 22.06 10.67 12.22
C HIS A 311 21.41 9.42 12.83
N PHE A 312 21.15 8.39 12.01
CA PHE A 312 20.38 7.20 12.35
C PHE A 312 21.11 5.89 12.00
N THR A 313 22.44 5.92 11.88
CA THR A 313 23.23 4.78 11.38
C THR A 313 23.00 3.49 12.18
N ASN A 314 22.86 3.57 13.51
CA ASN A 314 22.62 2.40 14.35
C ASN A 314 21.21 1.85 14.14
N GLU A 315 20.21 2.74 14.10
CA GLU A 315 18.81 2.38 13.87
C GLU A 315 18.61 1.73 12.49
N ILE A 316 19.23 2.31 11.46
CA ILE A 316 19.21 1.78 10.09
C ILE A 316 19.88 0.40 10.05
N LYS A 317 21.07 0.26 10.65
CA LYS A 317 21.77 -1.04 10.69
C LYS A 317 20.94 -2.13 11.36
N MET A 318 20.36 -1.84 12.53
CA MET A 318 19.53 -2.83 13.24
C MET A 318 18.30 -3.28 12.44
N LEU A 319 17.71 -2.37 11.67
CA LEU A 319 16.56 -2.65 10.81
C LEU A 319 16.97 -3.50 9.61
N LEU A 320 18.06 -3.12 8.93
CA LEU A 320 18.57 -3.87 7.79
C LEU A 320 19.12 -5.25 8.18
N ASP A 321 19.70 -5.41 9.38
CA ASP A 321 20.09 -6.72 9.91
C ASP A 321 18.88 -7.66 10.02
N LYS A 322 17.74 -7.16 10.49
CA LYS A 322 16.48 -7.93 10.55
C LYS A 322 15.92 -8.19 9.15
N THR A 323 15.87 -7.19 8.29
CA THR A 323 15.43 -7.37 6.89
C THR A 323 16.30 -8.38 6.16
N TYR A 324 17.61 -8.40 6.42
CA TYR A 324 18.54 -9.37 5.82
C TYR A 324 18.26 -10.79 6.32
N GLN A 325 17.91 -10.97 7.60
CA GLN A 325 17.48 -12.28 8.11
C GLN A 325 16.20 -12.77 7.41
N CYS A 326 15.17 -11.93 7.31
CA CYS A 326 13.95 -12.23 6.55
C CYS A 326 14.27 -12.54 5.09
N TRP A 327 15.15 -11.75 4.47
CA TRP A 327 15.64 -12.00 3.12
C TRP A 327 16.21 -13.42 3.05
N LEU A 328 17.25 -13.74 3.81
CA LEU A 328 17.90 -15.06 3.78
C LEU A 328 16.92 -16.22 3.97
N GLN A 329 15.92 -16.06 4.85
CA GLN A 329 14.89 -17.07 5.13
C GLN A 329 13.87 -17.27 4.00
N GLY A 330 13.83 -16.39 3.00
CA GLY A 330 12.81 -16.48 1.95
C GLY A 330 11.44 -15.99 2.41
N ASP A 331 11.39 -15.02 3.33
CA ASP A 331 10.16 -14.53 3.94
C ASP A 331 9.15 -14.02 2.90
N GLU A 332 7.94 -14.57 2.92
CA GLU A 332 6.89 -14.26 1.95
C GLU A 332 6.49 -12.77 1.98
N ASP A 333 6.60 -12.10 3.13
CA ASP A 333 6.28 -10.68 3.25
C ASP A 333 7.26 -9.78 2.47
N ILE A 334 8.46 -10.30 2.14
CA ILE A 334 9.39 -9.64 1.21
C ILE A 334 9.08 -10.05 -0.22
N PHE A 335 9.00 -11.34 -0.52
CA PHE A 335 9.04 -11.84 -1.90
C PHE A 335 7.69 -11.82 -2.63
N LEU A 336 6.56 -11.78 -1.90
CA LEU A 336 5.21 -11.68 -2.48
C LEU A 336 4.72 -10.24 -2.63
N ASP A 337 5.52 -9.23 -2.27
CA ASP A 337 5.23 -7.82 -2.50
C ASP A 337 6.37 -7.20 -3.33
N THR A 338 6.08 -6.85 -4.57
CA THR A 338 7.09 -6.40 -5.54
C THR A 338 7.85 -5.17 -5.05
N THR A 339 7.11 -4.22 -4.44
CA THR A 339 7.68 -2.98 -3.92
C THR A 339 8.65 -3.28 -2.78
N THR A 340 8.25 -4.10 -1.82
CA THR A 340 9.04 -4.48 -0.65
C THR A 340 10.27 -5.25 -1.06
N CYS A 341 10.16 -6.20 -1.99
CA CYS A 341 11.31 -6.95 -2.50
C CYS A 341 12.33 -6.03 -3.18
N ALA A 342 11.88 -5.13 -4.07
CA ALA A 342 12.75 -4.19 -4.78
C ALA A 342 13.46 -3.22 -3.81
N MET A 343 12.73 -2.68 -2.83
CA MET A 343 13.31 -1.83 -1.79
C MET A 343 14.31 -2.59 -0.92
N ALA A 344 13.96 -3.80 -0.48
CA ALA A 344 14.83 -4.64 0.34
C ALA A 344 16.12 -4.96 -0.41
N PHE A 345 16.02 -5.44 -1.65
CA PHE A 345 17.18 -5.72 -2.50
C PHE A 345 18.09 -4.50 -2.63
N ARG A 346 17.52 -3.35 -3.02
CA ARG A 346 18.28 -2.11 -3.24
C ARG A 346 18.97 -1.65 -1.96
N LEU A 347 18.24 -1.54 -0.85
CA LEU A 347 18.76 -1.02 0.41
C LEU A 347 19.79 -1.97 1.03
N LEU A 348 19.52 -3.27 1.06
CA LEU A 348 20.50 -4.26 1.54
C LEU A 348 21.80 -4.15 0.74
N ARG A 349 21.71 -4.04 -0.60
CA ARG A 349 22.87 -3.91 -1.47
C ARG A 349 23.65 -2.61 -1.23
N VAL A 350 22.96 -1.47 -1.19
CA VAL A 350 23.57 -0.15 -0.93
C VAL A 350 24.32 -0.11 0.40
N TYR A 351 23.80 -0.79 1.42
CA TYR A 351 24.42 -0.85 2.75
C TYR A 351 25.45 -1.98 2.92
N GLY A 352 25.80 -2.68 1.84
CA GLY A 352 26.90 -3.64 1.80
C GLY A 352 26.56 -5.07 2.25
N TYR A 353 25.27 -5.41 2.35
CA TYR A 353 24.85 -6.79 2.58
C TYR A 353 25.01 -7.63 1.31
N ASP A 354 25.37 -8.90 1.47
CA ASP A 354 25.52 -9.84 0.35
C ASP A 354 24.15 -10.33 -0.12
N VAL A 355 23.61 -9.64 -1.13
CA VAL A 355 22.36 -9.98 -1.81
C VAL A 355 22.62 -10.22 -3.30
N SER A 356 22.40 -11.45 -3.74
CA SER A 356 22.51 -11.84 -5.15
C SER A 356 21.25 -11.45 -5.94
N SER A 357 21.43 -11.00 -7.18
CA SER A 357 20.34 -10.84 -8.16
C SER A 357 19.91 -12.15 -8.80
N GLY A 358 20.59 -13.28 -8.49
CA GLY A 358 20.52 -14.54 -9.22
C GLY A 358 21.74 -14.71 -10.14
N ASN A 359 22.41 -15.87 -10.06
CA ASN A 359 23.48 -16.25 -10.99
C ASN A 359 22.93 -17.30 -11.97
N ALA A 360 23.11 -17.10 -13.28
CA ALA A 360 22.65 -18.01 -14.34
C ALA A 360 23.21 -19.46 -14.24
N ALA A 361 24.23 -19.70 -13.42
CA ALA A 361 24.84 -21.02 -13.21
C ALA A 361 24.23 -21.83 -12.04
N GLN A 362 23.35 -21.23 -11.23
CA GLN A 362 22.66 -21.92 -10.12
C GLN A 362 21.15 -21.68 -10.24
N ILE A 363 20.60 -22.17 -11.35
CA ILE A 363 19.16 -22.35 -11.50
C ILE A 363 18.76 -23.37 -10.45
N HIS A 364 17.95 -22.95 -9.47
CA HIS A 364 16.83 -23.69 -8.88
C HIS A 364 16.43 -23.19 -7.47
N GLU A 365 17.27 -22.44 -6.74
CA GLU A 365 16.88 -21.93 -5.40
C GLU A 365 17.25 -20.45 -5.10
N ASN A 366 18.11 -19.80 -5.89
CA ASN A 366 18.63 -18.45 -5.58
C ASN A 366 18.28 -17.35 -6.59
N ASP A 367 17.44 -17.62 -7.60
CA ASP A 367 17.01 -16.60 -8.55
C ASP A 367 15.82 -15.79 -8.02
N ARG A 368 16.13 -14.95 -7.03
CA ARG A 368 15.16 -14.18 -6.25
C ARG A 368 14.56 -13.00 -7.02
N LEU A 369 15.12 -12.66 -8.18
CA LEU A 369 14.61 -11.57 -9.03
C LEU A 369 13.94 -12.06 -10.31
N SER A 370 14.05 -13.34 -10.68
CA SER A 370 13.28 -13.93 -11.79
C SER A 370 11.77 -13.63 -11.78
N PRO A 371 11.08 -13.52 -10.63
CA PRO A 371 9.65 -13.14 -10.61
C PRO A 371 9.38 -11.70 -11.08
N PHE A 372 10.41 -10.88 -11.28
CA PHE A 372 10.30 -9.48 -11.73
C PHE A 372 10.69 -9.26 -13.21
N SER A 373 10.88 -10.34 -13.98
CA SER A 373 10.88 -10.25 -15.45
C SER A 373 9.57 -9.62 -15.95
N GLU A 374 9.58 -9.03 -17.15
CA GLU A 374 8.42 -8.30 -17.67
C GLU A 374 7.16 -9.20 -17.69
N ASP A 375 7.30 -10.43 -18.17
CA ASP A 375 6.19 -11.39 -18.27
C ASP A 375 5.69 -11.88 -16.91
N CYS A 376 6.58 -12.09 -15.94
CA CYS A 376 6.18 -12.50 -14.58
C CYS A 376 5.50 -11.35 -13.83
N PHE A 377 6.02 -10.13 -13.92
CA PHE A 377 5.44 -8.95 -13.29
C PHE A 377 4.00 -8.74 -13.78
N PHE A 378 3.75 -8.73 -15.09
CA PHE A 378 2.39 -8.54 -15.63
C PHE A 378 1.41 -9.69 -15.33
N ASN A 379 1.91 -10.84 -14.83
CA ASN A 379 1.12 -11.94 -14.31
C ASN A 379 0.91 -11.90 -12.79
N SER A 380 1.42 -10.90 -12.09
CA SER A 380 1.12 -10.62 -10.68
C SER A 380 -0.10 -9.70 -10.52
N LEU A 381 -0.56 -9.53 -9.27
CA LEU A 381 -1.60 -8.55 -8.94
C LEU A 381 -1.13 -7.12 -9.27
N GLU A 382 0.07 -6.74 -8.84
CA GLU A 382 0.66 -5.41 -9.05
C GLU A 382 0.82 -5.09 -10.54
N GLY A 383 1.25 -6.07 -11.35
CA GLY A 383 1.38 -5.88 -12.79
C GLY A 383 0.05 -5.81 -13.52
N TYR A 384 -0.96 -6.57 -13.09
CA TYR A 384 -2.32 -6.41 -13.62
C TYR A 384 -2.89 -5.02 -13.32
N LEU A 385 -2.65 -4.52 -12.11
CA LEU A 385 -3.02 -3.17 -11.68
C LEU A 385 -2.14 -2.07 -12.29
N LYS A 386 -1.05 -2.44 -12.98
CA LYS A 386 -0.05 -1.51 -13.52
C LYS A 386 0.50 -0.58 -12.44
N ASP A 387 0.85 -1.13 -11.29
CA ASP A 387 1.34 -0.39 -10.13
C ASP A 387 2.65 0.35 -10.47
N LYS A 388 2.56 1.68 -10.57
CA LYS A 388 3.68 2.56 -10.91
C LYS A 388 4.72 2.62 -9.80
N THR A 389 4.31 2.47 -8.54
CA THR A 389 5.22 2.49 -7.39
C THR A 389 6.10 1.25 -7.42
N ALA A 390 5.49 0.08 -7.67
CA ALA A 390 6.24 -1.18 -7.83
C ALA A 390 7.24 -1.08 -8.99
N VAL A 391 6.80 -0.58 -10.16
CA VAL A 391 7.69 -0.40 -11.32
C VAL A 391 8.82 0.61 -11.03
N LEU A 392 8.54 1.70 -10.31
CA LEU A 392 9.54 2.68 -9.94
C LEU A 392 10.59 2.09 -8.99
N GLU A 393 10.19 1.35 -7.96
CA GLU A 393 11.13 0.71 -7.04
C GLU A 393 11.94 -0.38 -7.73
N LEU A 394 11.34 -1.17 -8.63
CA LEU A 394 12.08 -2.10 -9.49
C LEU A 394 13.10 -1.38 -10.38
N HIS A 395 12.71 -0.25 -10.95
CA HIS A 395 13.63 0.57 -11.75
C HIS A 395 14.81 1.05 -10.90
N LYS A 396 14.56 1.62 -9.71
CA LYS A 396 15.63 2.04 -8.79
C LYS A 396 16.53 0.87 -8.39
N ALA A 397 15.96 -0.29 -8.09
CA ALA A 397 16.69 -1.49 -7.73
C ALA A 397 17.61 -1.97 -8.86
N SER A 398 17.12 -1.92 -10.10
CA SER A 398 17.89 -2.32 -11.29
C SER A 398 19.11 -1.46 -11.58
N GLN A 399 19.22 -0.26 -11.01
CA GLN A 399 20.38 0.62 -11.19
C GLN A 399 21.57 0.24 -10.28
N ILE A 400 21.38 -0.62 -9.26
CA ILE A 400 22.45 -1.04 -8.35
C ILE A 400 23.18 -2.28 -8.90
N ILE A 401 23.84 -2.10 -10.05
CA ILE A 401 24.57 -3.16 -10.77
C ILE A 401 26.03 -3.21 -10.29
N TYR A 402 26.52 -4.39 -9.93
CA TYR A 402 27.94 -4.59 -9.58
C TYR A 402 28.74 -5.33 -10.67
N ARG A 403 28.15 -6.32 -11.34
CA ARG A 403 28.74 -7.16 -12.40
C ARG A 403 27.68 -7.46 -13.46
N GLU A 404 28.04 -8.12 -14.57
CA GLU A 404 27.12 -8.57 -15.62
C GLU A 404 25.92 -9.37 -15.03
N GLU A 405 24.86 -8.66 -14.67
CA GLU A 405 23.63 -9.16 -14.04
C GLU A 405 22.49 -8.99 -15.04
N PRO A 406 22.32 -9.92 -16.00
CA PRO A 406 21.43 -9.75 -17.15
C PRO A 406 19.97 -9.51 -16.75
N ILE A 407 19.52 -10.08 -15.62
CA ILE A 407 18.19 -9.85 -15.07
C ILE A 407 17.96 -8.38 -14.67
N LEU A 408 18.98 -7.69 -14.12
CA LEU A 408 18.85 -6.27 -13.78
C LEU A 408 18.85 -5.40 -15.04
N GLU A 409 19.59 -5.79 -16.08
CA GLU A 409 19.56 -5.11 -17.38
C GLU A 409 18.19 -5.25 -18.05
N GLU A 410 17.60 -6.45 -18.01
CA GLU A 410 16.23 -6.70 -18.46
C GLU A 410 15.23 -5.84 -17.70
N ILE A 411 15.28 -5.87 -16.36
CA ILE A 411 14.40 -5.06 -15.49
C ILE A 411 14.55 -3.57 -15.79
N SER A 412 15.78 -3.07 -15.89
CA SER A 412 16.05 -1.67 -16.22
C SER A 412 15.45 -1.28 -17.57
N SER A 413 15.57 -2.15 -18.58
CA SER A 413 15.06 -1.91 -19.94
C SER A 413 13.53 -1.78 -19.98
N TRP A 414 12.79 -2.77 -19.45
CA TRP A 414 11.33 -2.76 -19.53
C TRP A 414 10.71 -1.72 -18.60
N THR A 415 11.24 -1.56 -17.37
CA THR A 415 10.74 -0.56 -16.41
C THR A 415 10.93 0.86 -16.93
N MET A 416 12.08 1.16 -17.54
CA MET A 416 12.34 2.46 -18.17
C MET A 416 11.35 2.74 -19.31
N LYS A 417 11.07 1.74 -20.15
CA LYS A 417 10.09 1.87 -21.24
C LYS A 417 8.68 2.14 -20.68
N PHE A 418 8.26 1.39 -19.67
CA PHE A 418 6.97 1.56 -19.01
C PHE A 418 6.83 2.95 -18.39
N LEU A 419 7.81 3.39 -17.58
CA LEU A 419 7.78 4.69 -16.91
C LEU A 419 7.75 5.85 -17.91
N LYS A 420 8.50 5.76 -19.03
CA LYS A 420 8.44 6.75 -20.11
C LYS A 420 7.06 6.81 -20.76
N GLN A 421 6.43 5.66 -21.03
CA GLN A 421 5.08 5.62 -21.60
C GLN A 421 4.06 6.26 -20.66
N GLU A 422 4.10 5.96 -19.37
CA GLU A 422 3.19 6.55 -18.38
C GLU A 422 3.42 8.06 -18.20
N PHE A 423 4.66 8.53 -18.28
CA PHE A 423 4.99 9.96 -18.26
C PHE A 423 4.41 10.68 -19.49
N CYS A 424 4.57 10.11 -20.69
CA CYS A 424 4.01 10.67 -21.93
C CYS A 424 2.47 10.68 -21.94
N ASN A 425 1.83 9.72 -21.25
CA ASN A 425 0.38 9.63 -21.17
C ASN A 425 -0.25 10.57 -20.10
N GLY A 426 0.55 11.38 -19.39
CA GLY A 426 0.07 12.30 -18.35
C GLY A 426 -0.43 11.60 -17.08
N SER A 427 -0.02 10.35 -16.86
CA SER A 427 -0.55 9.43 -15.83
C SER A 427 0.24 9.50 -14.52
N ILE A 428 1.42 10.14 -14.50
CA ILE A 428 2.26 10.29 -13.29
C ILE A 428 1.92 11.62 -12.62
N TYR A 429 0.96 11.60 -11.69
CA TYR A 429 0.93 12.61 -10.62
C TYR A 429 1.98 12.19 -9.60
N VAL A 430 3.04 12.99 -9.51
CA VAL A 430 4.04 12.85 -8.44
C VAL A 430 3.36 13.33 -7.15
N ASP A 431 3.15 12.43 -6.20
CA ASP A 431 2.91 12.82 -4.81
C ASP A 431 4.15 13.57 -4.29
N GLN A 432 4.10 14.89 -4.33
CA GLN A 432 5.05 15.76 -3.65
C GLN A 432 4.27 16.80 -2.84
N PRO A 433 4.54 16.95 -1.53
CA PRO A 433 4.17 18.16 -0.81
C PRO A 433 5.22 19.24 -1.11
N GLY A 434 4.91 20.18 -2.00
CA GLY A 434 5.68 21.42 -2.13
C GLY A 434 5.83 21.97 -3.55
N GLU A 435 5.02 22.97 -3.86
CA GLU A 435 5.30 24.14 -4.73
C GLU A 435 6.16 23.97 -6.00
N SER A 436 5.46 24.02 -7.14
CA SER A 436 5.78 24.82 -8.33
C SER A 436 7.25 25.22 -8.57
N ILE A 437 7.94 24.48 -9.44
CA ILE A 437 8.93 25.05 -10.36
C ILE A 437 8.70 24.48 -11.75
N SER A 438 7.96 25.25 -12.55
CA SER A 438 8.00 25.16 -14.01
C SER A 438 9.38 25.57 -14.52
N THR A 439 9.75 25.06 -15.70
CA THR A 439 10.93 25.39 -16.53
C THR A 439 12.30 24.84 -16.10
N LYS A 440 12.74 23.77 -16.78
CA LYS A 440 13.87 23.77 -17.74
C LYS A 440 14.25 22.34 -18.15
N LEU A 441 13.76 21.89 -19.30
CA LEU A 441 14.44 20.92 -20.16
C LEU A 441 14.18 21.35 -21.61
N SER A 442 15.10 22.17 -22.10
CA SER A 442 15.40 22.42 -23.51
C SER A 442 16.91 22.37 -23.66
#